data_AF-A0A1F9MSQ7-F1
#
_entry.id   AF-A0A1F9MSQ7-F1
#
_cell.length_a   1.000
_cell.length_b   1.000
_cell.length_c   1.000
_cell.angle_alpha   90.00
_cell.angle_beta   90.00
_cell.angle_gamma   90.00
#
_symmetry.space_group_name_H-M   'P 1'
#
loop_
_entity.id
_entity.type
_entity.pdbx_description
1 polymer ?
#
loop_
_entity_poly.entity_id
_entity_poly.type
_entity_poly.pdbx_seq_one_letter_code
_entity_poly.pdbx_strand_id
1 'polypeptide(L)'
;MKHCSIHGCPGEYFKQVINHLVTMSGKPVIIENVPAEVCQVCGDTLLDIETAEAIEGLLANPGQPVHTVPAYAMPEKAMAA
;
A
#
# COMPACT_ATOMS: atom_id res chain seq x y z
N MET A 1 16.76 0.63 13.59
CA MET A 1 15.34 1.03 13.70
C MET A 1 15.30 2.50 13.35
N LYS A 2 14.38 2.91 12.47
CA LYS A 2 14.33 4.26 11.89
C LYS A 2 13.10 4.98 12.42
N HIS A 3 13.26 6.17 13.00
CA HIS A 3 12.13 6.97 13.46
C HIS A 3 11.24 7.40 12.28
N CYS A 4 9.93 7.50 12.56
CA CYS A 4 8.96 8.00 11.60
C CYS A 4 9.29 9.43 11.16
N SER A 5 9.24 9.71 9.86
CA SER A 5 9.53 11.05 9.31
C SER A 5 8.34 12.00 9.41
N ILE A 6 7.14 11.48 9.71
CA ILE A 6 5.92 12.28 9.88
C ILE A 6 6.05 13.14 11.14
N HIS A 7 5.89 14.46 10.96
CA HIS A 7 6.01 15.42 12.04
C HIS A 7 5.05 15.12 13.20
N GLY A 8 5.60 14.95 14.41
CA GLY A 8 4.83 14.66 15.63
C GLY A 8 4.46 13.18 15.82
N CYS A 9 4.89 12.28 14.93
CA CYS A 9 4.67 10.85 15.11
C CYS A 9 5.82 10.24 15.96
N PRO A 10 5.54 9.62 17.12
CA PRO A 10 6.55 8.97 17.95
C PRO A 10 6.93 7.56 17.46
N GLY A 11 6.42 7.15 16.29
CA GLY A 11 6.58 5.80 15.78
C GLY A 11 7.95 5.51 15.17
N GLU A 12 8.13 4.25 14.80
CA GLU A 12 9.34 3.72 14.16
C GLU A 12 8.93 2.82 12.98
N TYR A 13 9.74 2.79 11.93
CA TYR A 13 9.48 1.91 10.80
C TYR A 13 9.94 0.48 11.09
N PHE A 14 9.08 -0.48 10.74
CA PHE A 14 9.35 -1.90 10.83
C PHE A 14 9.10 -2.58 9.49
N LYS A 15 9.97 -3.53 9.13
CA LYS A 15 9.77 -4.34 7.92
C LYS A 15 8.48 -5.14 8.03
N GLN A 16 7.66 -5.03 6.99
CA GLN A 16 6.39 -5.74 6.87
C GLN A 16 6.13 -6.09 5.40
N VAL A 17 5.29 -7.09 5.20
CA VAL A 17 4.72 -7.42 3.88
C VAL A 17 3.28 -6.93 3.87
N ILE A 18 2.93 -6.10 2.89
CA ILE A 18 1.63 -5.42 2.81
C ILE A 18 0.91 -5.72 1.49
N ASN A 19 -0.38 -5.40 1.47
CA ASN A 19 -1.15 -5.28 0.23
C ASN A 19 -1.20 -3.79 -0.14
N HIS A 20 -0.72 -3.45 -1.34
CA HIS A 20 -0.63 -2.08 -1.81
C HIS A 20 -1.73 -1.79 -2.83
N LEU A 21 -2.66 -0.90 -2.48
CA LEU A 21 -3.72 -0.44 -3.37
C LEU A 21 -3.18 0.65 -4.29
N VAL A 22 -3.22 0.42 -5.60
CA VAL A 22 -2.77 1.37 -6.62
C VAL A 22 -3.84 1.56 -7.70
N THR A 23 -3.71 2.61 -8.49
CA THR A 23 -4.60 2.87 -9.62
C THR A 23 -3.89 2.54 -10.93
N MET A 24 -4.46 1.62 -11.72
CA MET A 24 -3.93 1.22 -13.02
C MET A 24 -5.00 1.45 -14.10
N SER A 25 -4.71 2.31 -15.08
CA SER A 25 -5.68 2.69 -16.13
C SER A 25 -7.04 3.14 -15.58
N GLY A 26 -7.04 3.91 -14.49
CA GLY A 26 -8.26 4.41 -13.83
C GLY A 26 -9.03 3.37 -13.01
N LYS A 27 -8.50 2.15 -12.85
CA LYS A 27 -9.12 1.09 -12.04
C LYS A 27 -8.26 0.82 -10.79
N PRO A 28 -8.88 0.65 -9.60
CA PRO A 28 -8.15 0.20 -8.42
C PRO A 28 -7.68 -1.24 -8.63
N VAL A 29 -6.41 -1.50 -8.34
CA VAL A 29 -5.83 -2.84 -8.31
C VAL A 29 -5.02 -3.00 -7.02
N ILE A 30 -4.95 -4.23 -6.53
CA ILE A 30 -4.18 -4.56 -5.34
C ILE A 30 -2.93 -5.33 -5.78
N ILE A 31 -1.77 -4.86 -5.37
CA ILE A 31 -0.51 -5.60 -5.47
C ILE A 31 -0.29 -6.28 -4.12
N GLU A 32 -0.27 -7.60 -4.11
CA GLU A 32 -0.08 -8.39 -2.90
C GLU A 32 1.40 -8.61 -2.60
N ASN A 33 1.70 -8.91 -1.34
CA ASN A 33 3.03 -9.30 -0.87
C ASN A 33 4.13 -8.26 -1.13
N VAL A 34 3.80 -6.98 -1.05
CA VAL A 34 4.75 -5.88 -1.26
C VAL A 34 5.61 -5.73 0.01
N PRO A 35 6.95 -5.89 -0.07
CA PRO A 35 7.82 -5.59 1.05
C PRO A 35 7.88 -4.08 1.30
N ALA A 36 7.75 -3.68 2.56
CA ALA A 36 7.75 -2.28 2.95
C ALA A 36 8.31 -2.09 4.37
N GLU A 37 8.61 -0.86 4.74
CA GLU A 37 8.73 -0.47 6.14
C GLU A 37 7.52 0.37 6.57
N VAL A 38 6.80 -0.07 7.60
CA VAL A 38 5.55 0.56 8.04
C VAL A 38 5.72 1.11 9.45
N CYS A 39 5.27 2.34 9.66
CA CYS A 39 5.19 2.93 10.99
C CYS A 39 4.03 2.29 11.78
N GLN A 40 4.35 1.69 12.92
CA GLN A 40 3.39 1.03 13.81
C GLN A 40 2.37 1.98 14.47
N VAL A 41 2.58 3.30 14.39
CA VAL A 41 1.70 4.31 15.00
C VAL A 41 0.80 4.96 13.95
N CYS A 42 1.37 5.58 12.91
CA CYS A 42 0.59 6.32 11.92
C CYS A 42 0.29 5.54 10.63
N GLY A 43 0.94 4.40 10.41
CA GLY A 43 0.77 3.60 9.20
C GLY A 43 1.52 4.13 7.97
N ASP A 44 2.33 5.19 8.11
CA ASP A 44 3.16 5.67 7.01
C ASP A 44 4.05 4.54 6.48
N THR A 45 4.15 4.44 5.16
CA THR A 45 4.71 3.29 4.45
C THR A 45 5.84 3.74 3.55
N LEU A 46 7.02 3.16 3.75
CA LEU A 46 8.19 3.37 2.91
C LEU A 46 8.44 2.14 2.05
N LEU A 47 8.61 2.36 0.75
CA LEU A 47 9.08 1.36 -0.20
C LEU A 47 10.54 1.67 -0.52
N ASP A 48 11.37 0.63 -0.65
CA ASP A 48 12.71 0.81 -1.19
C ASP A 48 12.68 0.98 -2.71
N ILE A 49 13.83 1.36 -3.28
CA ILE A 49 13.95 1.64 -4.72
C ILE A 49 13.61 0.39 -5.54
N GLU A 50 14.11 -0.78 -5.15
CA GLU A 50 13.86 -2.04 -5.85
C GLU A 50 12.36 -2.38 -5.90
N THR A 51 11.65 -2.19 -4.78
CA THR A 51 10.21 -2.42 -4.68
C THR A 51 9.43 -1.42 -5.53
N ALA A 52 9.81 -0.14 -5.48
CA ALA A 52 9.16 0.90 -6.26
C ALA A 52 9.32 0.64 -7.78
N GLU A 53 10.53 0.31 -8.24
CA GLU A 53 10.81 -0.02 -9.64
C GLU A 53 10.04 -1.27 -10.10
N ALA A 54 9.93 -2.29 -9.25
CA ALA A 54 9.16 -3.49 -9.55
C ALA A 54 7.65 -3.19 -9.73
N ILE A 55 7.09 -2.32 -8.87
CA ILE A 55 5.70 -1.88 -8.98
C ILE A 55 5.50 -1.07 -10.27
N GLU A 56 6.39 -0.13 -10.58
CA GLU A 56 6.33 0.65 -11.82
C GLU A 56 6.41 -0.23 -13.06
N GLY A 57 7.31 -1.23 -13.07
CA GLY A 57 7.41 -2.21 -14.14
C GLY A 57 6.13 -3.03 -14.33
N LEU A 58 5.51 -3.47 -13.23
CA LEU A 58 4.22 -4.18 -13.25
C LEU A 58 3.10 -3.29 -13.80
N LEU A 59 3.05 -2.01 -13.42
CA LEU A 59 2.04 -1.07 -13.89
C LEU A 59 2.22 -0.70 -15.37
N ALA A 60 3.46 -0.65 -15.86
CA ALA A 60 3.77 -0.36 -17.25
C ALA A 60 3.47 -1.54 -18.18
N ASN A 61 3.70 -2.77 -17.73
CA ASN A 61 3.43 -3.98 -18.49
C ASN A 61 2.65 -5.00 -17.64
N PRO A 62 1.34 -4.76 -17.41
CA PRO A 62 0.55 -5.62 -16.56
C PRO A 62 0.35 -6.99 -17.19
N GLY A 63 0.75 -8.03 -16.46
CA GLY A 63 0.39 -9.40 -16.77
C GLY A 63 -1.08 -9.71 -16.42
N GLN A 64 -1.41 -11.00 -16.34
CA GLN A 64 -2.71 -11.41 -15.83
C GLN A 64 -2.71 -11.37 -14.28
N PRO A 65 -3.78 -10.89 -13.64
CA PRO A 65 -3.92 -10.98 -12.19
C PRO A 65 -3.82 -12.43 -11.72
N VAL A 66 -3.12 -12.65 -10.60
CA VAL A 66 -3.05 -13.97 -9.95
C VAL A 66 -4.42 -14.46 -9.50
N HIS A 67 -5.29 -13.55 -9.06
CA HIS A 67 -6.71 -13.76 -8.80
C HIS A 67 -7.43 -12.40 -8.74
N THR A 68 -8.75 -12.41 -8.52
CA THR A 68 -9.56 -11.20 -8.34
C THR A 68 -10.28 -11.24 -7.00
N VAL A 69 -10.50 -10.08 -6.37
CA VAL A 69 -11.17 -9.95 -5.07
C VAL A 69 -12.44 -9.09 -5.18
N PRO A 70 -13.50 -9.41 -4.43
CA PRO A 70 -14.69 -8.56 -4.37
C PRO A 70 -14.39 -7.24 -3.66
N ALA A 71 -14.94 -6.14 -4.17
CA ALA A 71 -14.90 -4.84 -3.51
C ALA A 71 -16.27 -4.52 -2.88
N TYR A 72 -16.25 -4.09 -1.62
CA TYR A 72 -17.45 -3.67 -0.89
C TYR A 72 -17.41 -2.17 -0.63
N ALA A 73 -18.54 -1.49 -0.79
CA ALA A 73 -18.69 -0.10 -0.41
C ALA A 73 -18.89 0.02 1.12
N MET A 74 -18.39 1.12 1.71
CA MET A 74 -18.68 1.44 3.11
C MET A 74 -20.18 1.72 3.27
N PRO A 75 -20.83 1.22 4.34
CA PRO A 75 -22.23 1.54 4.60
C PRO A 75 -22.42 3.05 4.80
N GLU A 76 -23.42 3.63 4.12
CA GLU A 76 -23.67 5.09 4.13
C GLU A 76 -23.79 5.68 5.55
N LYS A 77 -24.40 4.92 6.47
CA LYS A 77 -24.57 5.34 7.87
C LYS A 77 -23.24 5.62 8.60
N ALA A 78 -22.15 4.97 8.19
CA ALA A 78 -20.84 5.15 8.80
C ALA A 78 -20.04 6.32 8.19
N MET A 79 -20.42 6.80 7.00
CA MET A 79 -19.75 7.93 6.34
C MET A 79 -20.27 9.30 6.81
N ALA A 80 -21.41 9.32 7.51
CA ALA A 80 -22.07 10.55 7.96
C ALA A 80 -21.75 10.93 9.43
N ALA A 81 -20.81 10.22 10.07
CA ALA A 81 -20.38 10.43 11.46
C ALA A 81 -18.98 11.03 11.50
#